data_AF-A0A7W7IP18-F1
#
_entry.id   AF-A0A7W7IP18-F1
#
_cell.length_a   1.000
_cell.length_b   1.000
_cell.length_c   1.000
_cell.angle_alpha   90.00
_cell.angle_beta   90.00
_cell.angle_gamma   90.00
#
_symmetry.space_group_name_H-M   'P 1'
#
loop_
_entity.id
_entity.type
_entity.pdbx_description
1 polymer ?
#
loop_
_entity_poly.entity_id
_entity_poly.type
_entity_poly.pdbx_seq_one_letter_code
_entity_poly.pdbx_strand_id
1 'polypeptide(L)'
;MTRPNLDSDEGRAAYRAELRRVGWPLRWGGLALIVVAAGLVLAVKDGKFGLSEDLLLIAYGLLAAGWALVVTAVFMRTRHHKRRLAEGL
;
A
#
# COMPACT_ATOMS: atom_id res chain seq x y z
N MET A 1 -2.94 26.47 -0.55
CA MET A 1 -1.88 25.90 -1.41
C MET A 1 -2.07 26.45 -2.81
N THR A 2 -1.00 26.90 -3.46
CA THR A 2 -1.05 27.37 -4.86
C THR A 2 -1.51 26.24 -5.78
N ARG A 3 -2.51 26.52 -6.62
CA ARG A 3 -3.05 25.56 -7.60
C ARG A 3 -1.92 25.14 -8.55
N PRO A 4 -1.65 23.84 -8.78
CA PRO A 4 -0.64 23.44 -9.75
C PRO A 4 -1.08 23.90 -11.14
N ASN A 5 -0.20 24.59 -11.86
CA ASN A 5 -0.44 24.95 -13.26
C ASN A 5 -0.33 23.68 -14.12
N LEU A 6 -1.45 23.07 -14.48
CA LEU A 6 -1.48 21.83 -15.27
C LEU A 6 -1.23 22.06 -16.77
N ASP A 7 -1.20 23.32 -17.22
CA ASP A 7 -0.95 23.67 -18.61
C ASP A 7 0.54 23.57 -18.96
N SER A 8 1.43 23.65 -17.98
CA SER A 8 2.87 23.41 -18.16
C SER A 8 3.28 21.95 -17.92
N ASP A 9 4.26 21.46 -18.68
CA ASP A 9 4.82 20.12 -18.49
C ASP A 9 5.45 19.94 -17.09
N GLU A 10 6.08 20.99 -16.57
CA GLU A 10 6.67 21.00 -15.23
C GLU A 10 5.59 20.85 -14.14
N GLY A 11 4.46 21.54 -14.27
CA GLY A 11 3.36 21.42 -13.31
C GLY A 11 2.67 20.05 -13.34
N ARG A 12 2.56 19.43 -14.53
CA ARG A 12 2.12 18.03 -14.66
C ARG A 12 3.10 17.04 -14.02
N ALA A 13 4.40 17.25 -14.19
CA ALA A 13 5.43 16.40 -13.57
C ALA A 13 5.42 16.50 -12.04
N ALA A 14 5.32 17.72 -11.50
CA ALA A 14 5.21 17.97 -10.06
C ALA A 14 3.95 17.31 -9.47
N TYR A 15 2.79 17.44 -10.13
CA TYR A 15 1.55 16.82 -9.68
C TYR A 15 1.61 15.28 -9.70
N ARG A 16 2.24 14.67 -10.72
CA ARG A 16 2.49 13.22 -10.75
C ARG A 16 3.40 12.77 -9.61
N ALA A 17 4.43 13.54 -9.28
CA ALA A 17 5.34 13.23 -8.18
C ALA A 17 4.64 13.31 -6.81
N GLU A 18 3.79 14.31 -6.61
CA GLU A 18 2.93 14.43 -5.41
C GLU A 18 1.99 13.23 -5.28
N LEU A 19 1.26 12.87 -6.35
CA LEU A 19 0.35 11.72 -6.38
C LEU A 19 1.04 10.38 -6.10
N ARG A 20 2.29 10.20 -6.51
CA ARG A 20 3.06 8.97 -6.23
C ARG A 20 3.38 8.83 -4.74
N ARG A 21 3.55 9.93 -4.02
CA ARG A 21 3.83 9.92 -2.57
C ARG A 21 2.58 9.61 -1.74
N VAL A 22 1.39 9.88 -2.27
CA VAL A 22 0.12 9.59 -1.58
C VAL A 22 -0.08 8.07 -1.45
N GLY A 23 -0.14 7.59 -0.21
CA GLY A 23 -0.35 6.17 0.11
C GLY A 23 0.90 5.28 -0.11
N TRP A 24 2.05 5.88 -0.43
CA TRP A 24 3.30 5.16 -0.62
C TRP A 24 3.77 4.34 0.60
N PRO A 25 3.76 4.88 1.84
CA PRO A 25 4.14 4.10 3.01
C PRO A 25 3.19 2.93 3.28
N LEU A 26 1.87 3.09 3.05
CA LEU A 26 0.92 1.99 3.21
C LEU A 26 1.10 0.90 2.15
N ARG A 27 1.46 1.26 0.92
CA ARG A 27 1.77 0.28 -0.14
C ARG A 27 2.97 -0.57 0.20
N TRP A 28 4.07 0.07 0.60
CA TRP A 28 5.27 -0.66 0.99
C TRP A 28 5.08 -1.47 2.26
N GLY A 29 4.38 -0.92 3.26
CA GLY A 29 4.04 -1.64 4.48
C GLY A 29 3.16 -2.87 4.21
N GLY A 30 2.13 -2.71 3.37
CA GLY A 30 1.26 -3.82 2.97
C GLY A 30 2.00 -4.88 2.17
N LEU A 31 2.84 -4.49 1.22
CA LEU A 31 3.67 -5.42 0.44
C LEU A 31 4.66 -6.17 1.34
N ALA A 32 5.34 -5.48 2.25
CA ALA A 32 6.26 -6.11 3.19
C ALA A 32 5.55 -7.15 4.07
N LEU A 33 4.34 -6.82 4.57
CA LEU A 33 3.50 -7.75 5.32
C LEU A 33 3.12 -9.00 4.51
N ILE A 34 2.72 -8.82 3.25
CA ILE A 34 2.38 -9.93 2.35
C ILE A 34 3.60 -10.83 2.11
N VAL A 35 4.78 -10.25 1.89
CA VAL A 35 6.03 -11.01 1.67
C VAL A 35 6.43 -11.79 2.92
N VAL A 36 6.34 -11.18 4.11
CA VAL A 36 6.61 -11.85 5.39
C VAL A 36 5.62 -12.99 5.61
N ALA A 37 4.33 -12.78 5.36
CA ALA A 37 3.32 -13.81 5.46
C ALA A 37 3.59 -14.99 4.51
N ALA A 38 3.95 -14.71 3.25
CA ALA A 38 4.30 -15.75 2.28
C ALA A 38 5.53 -16.56 2.74
N GLY A 39 6.55 -15.89 3.27
CA GLY A 39 7.74 -16.56 3.82
C GLY A 39 7.41 -17.47 5.01
N LEU A 40 6.53 -17.03 5.91
CA LEU A 40 6.05 -17.83 7.04
C LEU A 40 5.28 -19.07 6.59
N VAL A 41 4.35 -18.93 5.63
CA VAL A 41 3.59 -20.08 5.10
C VAL A 41 4.52 -21.11 4.48
N LEU A 42 5.51 -20.68 3.69
CA LEU A 42 6.50 -21.59 3.10
C LEU A 42 7.38 -22.26 4.16
N ALA A 43 7.82 -21.52 5.17
CA ALA A 43 8.64 -22.07 6.26
C ALA A 43 7.90 -23.15 7.06
N VAL A 44 6.63 -22.92 7.40
CA VAL A 44 5.79 -23.91 8.08
C VAL A 44 5.57 -25.13 7.18
N LYS A 45 5.24 -24.93 5.90
CA LYS A 45 4.99 -26.02 4.95
C LYS A 45 6.23 -26.90 4.71
N ASP A 46 7.41 -26.31 4.68
CA ASP A 46 8.68 -27.03 4.53
C ASP A 46 9.14 -27.71 5.83
N GLY A 47 8.39 -27.57 6.94
CA GLY A 47 8.78 -28.09 8.25
C GLY A 47 10.05 -27.44 8.81
N LYS A 48 10.43 -26.27 8.28
CA LYS A 48 11.65 -25.56 8.69
C LYS A 48 11.41 -24.88 10.04
N PHE A 49 12.46 -24.82 10.86
CA PHE A 49 12.48 -24.11 12.14
C PHE A 49 11.53 -24.66 13.24
N GLY A 50 10.95 -25.86 13.08
CA GLY A 50 10.07 -26.45 14.10
C GLY A 50 8.78 -25.65 14.33
N LEU A 51 8.31 -24.92 13.31
CA LEU A 51 7.14 -24.05 13.40
C LEU A 51 5.85 -24.88 13.41
N SER A 52 4.95 -24.60 14.36
CA SER A 52 3.66 -25.29 14.47
C SER A 52 2.63 -24.75 13.47
N GLU A 53 1.59 -25.54 13.22
CA GLU A 53 0.45 -25.13 12.38
C GLU A 53 -0.26 -23.88 12.90
N ASP A 54 -0.18 -23.58 14.21
CA ASP A 54 -0.74 -22.34 14.79
C ASP A 54 -0.13 -21.08 14.17
N LEU A 55 1.11 -21.16 13.69
CA LEU A 55 1.79 -20.07 13.02
C LEU A 55 1.18 -19.75 11.64
N LEU A 56 0.46 -20.70 11.02
CA LEU A 56 -0.29 -20.44 9.78
C LEU A 56 -1.43 -19.45 10.03
N LEU A 57 -2.09 -19.51 11.19
CA LEU A 57 -3.13 -18.55 11.54
C LEU A 57 -2.56 -17.13 11.58
N ILE A 58 -1.39 -16.97 12.18
CA ILE A 58 -0.66 -15.69 12.23
C ILE A 58 -0.27 -15.25 10.82
N ALA A 59 0.26 -16.18 10.00
CA ALA A 59 0.65 -15.87 8.62
C ALA A 59 -0.54 -15.41 7.78
N TYR A 60 -1.70 -16.07 7.89
CA TYR A 60 -2.93 -15.64 7.22
C TYR A 60 -3.45 -14.30 7.78
N GLY A 61 -3.31 -14.05 9.08
CA GLY A 61 -3.62 -12.75 9.68
C GLY A 61 -2.76 -11.62 9.11
N LEU A 62 -1.45 -11.84 8.98
CA LEU A 62 -0.51 -10.89 8.36
C LEU A 62 -0.83 -10.67 6.88
N LEU A 63 -1.20 -11.73 6.15
CA LEU A 63 -1.61 -11.63 4.76
C LEU A 63 -2.88 -10.77 4.61
N ALA A 64 -3.89 -11.00 5.45
CA ALA A 64 -5.12 -10.22 5.46
C ALA A 64 -4.86 -8.75 5.80
N ALA A 65 -4.03 -8.49 6.82
CA ALA A 65 -3.63 -7.13 7.19
C ALA A 65 -2.86 -6.42 6.07
N GLY A 66 -1.94 -7.12 5.40
CA GLY A 66 -1.20 -6.60 4.26
C GLY A 66 -2.12 -6.19 3.11
N TRP A 67 -3.11 -7.03 2.76
CA TRP A 67 -4.14 -6.68 1.78
C TRP A 67 -5.00 -5.50 2.22
N ALA A 68 -5.40 -5.42 3.49
CA ALA A 68 -6.15 -4.28 4.02
C ALA A 68 -5.38 -2.96 3.87
N LEU A 69 -4.06 -2.96 4.09
CA LEU A 69 -3.20 -1.79 3.88
C LEU A 69 -3.11 -1.40 2.40
N VAL A 70 -2.98 -2.37 1.50
CA VAL A 70 -2.96 -2.12 0.05
C VAL A 70 -4.29 -1.50 -0.41
N VAL A 71 -5.42 -2.07 0.01
CA VAL A 71 -6.77 -1.53 -0.29
C VAL A 71 -6.92 -0.13 0.28
N THR A 72 -6.47 0.11 1.51
CA THR A 72 -6.49 1.44 2.14
C THR A 72 -5.67 2.44 1.36
N ALA A 73 -4.48 2.06 0.88
CA ALA A 73 -3.65 2.94 0.06
C ALA A 73 -4.32 3.33 -1.28
N VAL A 74 -5.02 2.38 -1.91
CA VAL A 74 -5.84 2.66 -3.10
C VAL A 74 -6.95 3.64 -2.77
N PHE A 75 -7.66 3.42 -1.65
CA PHE A 75 -8.73 4.29 -1.21
C PHE A 75 -8.23 5.72 -0.89
N MET A 76 -7.09 5.86 -0.24
CA MET A 76 -6.46 7.16 0.03
C MET A 76 -6.13 7.91 -1.25
N ARG A 77 -5.63 7.22 -2.28
CA ARG A 77 -5.38 7.82 -3.60
C ARG A 77 -6.69 8.31 -4.24
N THR A 78 -7.73 7.50 -4.21
CA THR A 78 -9.05 7.86 -4.75
C THR A 78 -9.68 9.02 -3.99
N ARG A 79 -9.60 9.01 -2.66
CA ARG A 79 -10.09 10.10 -1.80
C ARG A 79 -9.30 11.38 -2.03
N HIS A 80 -7.98 11.31 -2.17
CA HIS A 80 -7.15 12.48 -2.47
C HIS A 80 -7.50 13.08 -3.84
N HIS A 81 -7.72 12.25 -4.86
CA HIS A 81 -8.17 12.71 -6.17
C HIS A 81 -9.55 13.37 -6.12
N LYS A 82 -10.53 12.74 -5.44
CA LYS A 82 -11.86 13.33 -5.22
C LYS A 82 -11.81 14.64 -4.44
N ARG A 83 -10.97 14.70 -3.40
CA ARG A 83 -10.77 15.91 -2.61
C ARG A 83 -10.19 17.03 -3.47
N ARG A 84 -9.24 16.73 -4.34
CA ARG A 84 -8.68 17.71 -5.28
C ARG A 84 -9.69 18.17 -6.35
N LEU A 85 -10.58 17.30 -6.83
CA LEU A 85 -11.71 17.72 -7.69
C LEU A 85 -12.69 18.65 -6.94
N ALA A 86 -12.98 18.35 -5.68
CA ALA A 86 -13.89 19.15 -4.85
C ALA A 86 -13.27 20.49 -4.38
N GLU A 87 -11.97 20.50 -4.08
CA GLU A 87 -11.17 21.71 -3.82
C GLU A 87 -10.91 22.52 -5.10
N GLY A 88 -11.43 22.04 -6.25
CA GLY A 88 -11.23 22.65 -7.53
C GLY A 88 -9.80 22.45 -8.00
N LEU A 89 -9.54 21.34 -8.68
CA LEU A 89 -8.72 21.44 -9.88
C LEU A 89 -9.22 22.60 -10.75
#